data_AF-A0A3G7U876-F1
#
_entry.id   AF-A0A3G7U876-F1
#
_cell.length_a   1.000
_cell.length_b   1.000
_cell.length_c   1.000
_cell.angle_alpha   90.00
_cell.angle_beta   90.00
_cell.angle_gamma   90.00
#
_symmetry.space_group_name_H-M   'P 1'
#
loop_
_entity.id
_entity.type
_entity.pdbx_description
1 polymer ?
#
loop_
_entity_poly.entity_id
_entity_poly.type
_entity_poly.pdbx_seq_one_letter_code
_entity_poly.pdbx_strand_id
1 'polypeptide(L)'
;MLSPLTRPAVSHNYAHSTEPGKPKPSPYDPPSDLTPGVPNTRTHVLLEKSDVTFHREITWSTSDPEKPKIVSNRLVVETGDDADQIHVRSWPGDKLQFTINGRSYVLDAQTPEGPAQGLMIKTNGGDDRVIVDDDVKHVLEVEGGDGNDFIQAGGGMSVLLGRGGNDALILGSNSGYAEGDDGDDLIIGGSGNTMMYGNRGDDRLYAGFGSARKSNFLDGGDDDDELYAGSGNNLLNGGNGNDQLTGHDRTSFYTGEGKDRLLNNKSKDSIYTRVDNRWALAQGSGFIEETPGKSSE
;
A
#
# COMPACT_ATOMS: atom_id res chain seq x y z
N MET A 1 -18.52 24.38 11.29
CA MET A 1 -17.26 24.77 11.97
C MET A 1 -16.38 23.54 12.03
N LEU A 2 -15.46 23.42 11.09
CA LEU A 2 -14.51 22.30 10.97
C LEU A 2 -13.24 22.68 11.72
N SER A 3 -12.80 21.82 12.63
CA SER A 3 -11.48 21.92 13.26
C SER A 3 -10.47 21.11 12.43
N PRO A 4 -9.29 21.65 12.09
CA PRO A 4 -8.22 20.86 11.50
C PRO A 4 -7.44 20.15 12.61
N LEU A 5 -7.27 18.84 12.50
CA LEU A 5 -6.29 18.07 13.28
C LEU A 5 -5.11 17.74 12.37
N THR A 6 -4.20 18.70 12.24
CA THR A 6 -2.83 18.44 11.80
C THR A 6 -1.89 18.98 12.88
N ARG A 7 -1.33 18.06 13.66
CA ARG A 7 -0.06 18.27 14.34
C ARG A 7 0.89 17.17 13.88
N PRO A 8 2.06 17.50 13.33
CA PRO A 8 3.05 16.50 13.02
C PRO A 8 3.49 15.82 14.32
N ALA A 9 3.60 14.49 14.31
CA ALA A 9 4.28 13.76 15.37
C ALA A 9 5.72 14.28 15.42
N VAL A 10 6.09 14.92 16.52
CA VAL A 10 7.45 15.43 16.70
C VAL A 10 8.37 14.22 16.92
N SER A 11 9.00 13.76 15.83
CA SER A 11 10.13 12.85 15.86
C SER A 11 11.22 13.46 16.75
N HIS A 12 11.56 12.80 17.85
CA HIS A 12 12.77 13.09 18.59
C HIS A 12 13.72 11.94 18.39
N ASN A 13 14.91 12.23 17.87
CA ASN A 13 16.03 11.29 17.89
C ASN A 13 16.32 10.90 19.33
N TYR A 14 16.30 9.60 19.64
CA TYR A 14 16.68 9.12 20.95
C TYR A 14 18.20 9.27 21.11
N ALA A 15 18.63 10.24 21.91
CA ALA A 15 20.04 10.43 22.22
C ALA A 15 20.55 9.24 23.05
N HIS A 16 21.53 8.52 22.53
CA HIS A 16 22.20 7.46 23.28
C HIS A 16 22.78 8.03 24.59
N SER A 17 22.36 7.48 25.73
CA SER A 17 23.12 7.63 26.97
C SER A 17 24.48 6.96 26.80
N THR A 18 25.55 7.74 26.92
CA THR A 18 26.95 7.34 26.75
C THR A 18 27.59 6.87 28.07
N GLU A 19 26.83 6.48 29.09
CA GLU A 19 27.40 5.99 30.35
C GLU A 19 28.08 4.62 30.15
N PRO A 20 29.41 4.50 30.40
CA PRO A 20 30.10 3.22 30.30
C PRO A 20 29.55 2.22 31.33
N GLY A 21 29.10 1.06 30.86
CA GLY A 21 28.75 -0.08 31.72
C GLY A 21 27.26 -0.25 32.05
N LYS A 22 26.36 0.61 31.55
CA LYS A 22 24.92 0.33 31.55
C LYS A 22 24.52 -0.34 30.23
N PRO A 23 23.60 -1.34 30.25
CA PRO A 23 22.99 -1.84 29.02
C PRO A 23 22.40 -0.66 28.25
N LYS A 24 22.57 -0.64 26.92
CA LYS A 24 21.80 0.31 26.10
C LYS A 24 20.32 0.07 26.40
N PRO A 25 19.53 1.12 26.71
CA PRO A 25 18.09 0.96 26.91
C PRO A 25 17.50 0.24 25.71
N SER A 26 16.63 -0.72 25.97
CA SER A 26 15.90 -1.40 24.90
C SER A 26 15.04 -0.37 24.18
N PRO A 27 14.91 -0.41 22.84
CA PRO A 27 13.94 0.44 22.16
C PRO A 27 12.50 0.16 22.63
N TYR A 28 12.29 -0.99 23.28
CA TYR A 28 11.03 -1.40 23.91
C TYR A 28 10.89 -0.95 25.37
N ASP A 29 11.84 -0.21 25.94
CA ASP A 29 11.67 0.40 27.26
C ASP A 29 10.88 1.71 27.12
N PRO A 30 9.88 1.99 27.99
CA PRO A 30 9.09 3.21 27.90
C PRO A 30 9.98 4.45 28.13
N PRO A 31 9.93 5.48 27.27
CA PRO A 31 10.65 6.72 27.50
C PRO A 31 10.23 7.38 28.82
N SER A 32 11.19 7.99 29.52
CA SER A 32 10.92 8.67 30.81
C SER A 32 10.17 10.00 30.65
N ASP A 33 10.08 10.53 29.44
CA ASP A 33 9.55 11.86 29.10
C ASP A 33 8.20 11.79 28.34
N LEU A 34 7.48 10.68 28.47
CA LEU A 34 6.17 10.49 27.85
C LEU A 34 5.13 11.50 28.36
N THR A 35 4.41 12.12 27.42
CA THR A 35 3.30 13.04 27.74
C THR A 35 2.00 12.25 27.95
N PRO A 36 1.30 12.39 29.09
CA PRO A 36 0.02 11.71 29.34
C PRO A 36 -1.05 12.00 28.30
N GLY A 37 -1.77 10.96 27.85
CA GLY A 37 -2.89 11.07 26.90
C GLY A 37 -2.51 11.40 25.44
N VAL A 38 -1.22 11.51 25.12
CA VAL A 38 -0.72 11.79 23.77
C VAL A 38 0.16 10.63 23.30
N PRO A 39 -0.18 9.95 22.19
CA PRO A 39 0.69 8.95 21.59
C PRO A 39 2.07 9.54 21.25
N ASN A 40 3.13 8.82 21.56
CA ASN A 40 4.49 9.30 21.39
C ASN A 40 5.32 8.30 20.56
N THR A 41 5.83 8.72 19.41
CA THR A 41 6.68 7.90 18.55
C THR A 41 8.15 8.22 18.78
N ARG A 42 8.97 7.18 18.93
CA ARG A 42 10.44 7.26 19.03
C ARG A 42 11.11 6.52 17.90
N THR A 43 12.10 7.18 17.30
CA THR A 43 12.95 6.62 16.24
C THR A 43 14.26 6.14 16.83
N HIS A 44 14.60 4.88 16.55
CA HIS A 44 15.83 4.22 16.98
C HIS A 44 16.63 3.80 15.75
N VAL A 45 17.69 4.55 15.44
CA VAL A 45 18.58 4.24 14.31
C VAL A 45 19.33 2.93 14.58
N LEU A 46 19.26 2.01 13.64
CA LEU A 46 19.94 0.70 13.67
C LEU A 46 21.21 0.73 12.81
N LEU A 47 21.11 1.39 11.64
CA LEU A 47 22.20 1.59 10.71
C LEU A 47 21.95 2.88 9.94
N GLU A 48 22.99 3.67 9.74
CA GLU A 48 22.96 4.86 8.89
C GLU A 48 24.21 4.85 8.02
N LYS A 49 23.99 4.83 6.71
CA LYS A 49 25.02 4.95 5.67
C LYS A 49 24.62 6.06 4.70
N SER A 50 25.52 6.41 3.79
CA SER A 50 25.25 7.44 2.78
C SER A 50 24.10 7.08 1.82
N ASP A 51 23.88 5.78 1.60
CA ASP A 51 22.96 5.21 0.61
C ASP A 51 21.75 4.50 1.23
N VAL A 52 21.75 4.25 2.54
CA VAL A 52 20.66 3.54 3.20
C VAL A 52 20.62 3.84 4.69
N THR A 53 19.40 4.02 5.20
CA THR A 53 19.13 4.06 6.64
C THR A 53 18.20 2.91 7.03
N PHE A 54 18.46 2.36 8.22
CA PHE A 54 17.56 1.44 8.89
C PHE A 54 17.27 1.99 10.27
N HIS A 55 16.00 2.16 10.59
CA HIS A 55 15.57 2.57 11.92
C HIS A 55 14.30 1.85 12.36
N ARG A 56 14.04 1.88 13.66
CA ARG A 56 12.82 1.36 14.26
C ARG A 56 12.00 2.49 14.84
N GLU A 57 10.74 2.56 14.43
CA GLU A 57 9.75 3.48 14.99
C GLU A 57 8.87 2.73 15.97
N ILE A 58 8.79 3.22 17.21
CA ILE A 58 7.93 2.64 18.25
C ILE A 58 7.01 3.72 18.79
N THR A 59 5.70 3.46 18.73
CA THR A 59 4.68 4.36 19.27
C THR A 59 4.16 3.83 20.60
N TRP A 60 4.19 4.69 21.60
CA TRP A 60 3.69 4.45 22.94
C TRP A 60 2.35 5.13 23.14
N SER A 61 1.36 4.37 23.61
CA SER A 61 0.14 4.90 24.19
C SER A 61 0.33 5.17 25.68
N THR A 62 -0.06 6.37 26.10
CA THR A 62 -0.01 6.86 27.47
C THR A 62 -1.41 7.07 28.05
N SER A 63 -2.41 6.33 27.55
CA SER A 63 -3.76 6.34 28.12
C SER A 63 -3.77 5.91 29.59
N ASP A 64 -2.83 5.04 29.99
CA ASP A 64 -2.46 4.79 31.38
C ASP A 64 -1.01 5.29 31.58
N PRO A 65 -0.80 6.49 32.18
CA PRO A 65 0.53 7.07 32.32
C PRO A 65 1.50 6.26 33.18
N GLU A 66 0.97 5.44 34.10
CA GLU A 66 1.76 4.57 34.98
C GLU A 66 2.16 3.27 34.28
N LYS A 67 1.47 2.92 33.17
CA LYS A 67 1.71 1.71 32.38
C LYS A 67 1.63 2.01 30.88
N PRO A 68 2.61 2.74 30.33
CA PRO A 68 2.69 2.96 28.89
C PRO A 68 2.69 1.64 28.13
N LYS A 69 2.03 1.59 26.98
CA LYS A 69 1.96 0.39 26.13
C LYS A 69 2.42 0.71 24.72
N ILE A 70 3.16 -0.20 24.13
CA ILE A 70 3.50 -0.13 22.71
C ILE A 70 2.23 -0.43 21.89
N VAL A 71 1.88 0.51 21.01
CA VAL A 71 0.74 0.41 20.10
C VAL A 71 1.15 0.35 18.63
N SER A 72 2.42 0.63 18.31
CA SER A 72 3.01 0.42 16.99
C SER A 72 4.50 0.11 17.11
N ASN A 73 5.00 -0.78 16.26
CA ASN A 73 6.41 -1.12 16.11
C ASN A 73 6.68 -1.35 14.61
N ARG A 74 7.55 -0.54 14.02
CA ARG A 74 7.84 -0.58 12.58
C ARG A 74 9.34 -0.57 12.34
N LEU A 75 9.85 -1.50 11.54
CA LEU A 75 11.18 -1.41 10.94
C LEU A 75 11.05 -0.61 9.66
N VAL A 76 11.85 0.43 9.51
CA VAL A 76 11.85 1.31 8.36
C VAL A 76 13.20 1.18 7.67
N VAL A 77 13.16 1.05 6.34
CA VAL A 77 14.31 1.10 5.44
C VAL A 77 14.10 2.29 4.52
N GLU A 78 15.06 3.20 4.44
CA GLU A 78 15.00 4.35 3.53
C GLU A 78 16.27 4.40 2.67
N THR A 79 16.13 4.56 1.35
CA THR A 79 17.24 4.72 0.40
C THR A 79 17.27 6.14 -0.19
N GLY A 80 18.09 6.39 -1.23
CA GLY A 80 18.44 7.75 -1.69
C GLY A 80 17.57 8.24 -2.86
N ASP A 81 18.04 9.23 -3.62
CA ASP A 81 17.36 9.67 -4.86
C ASP A 81 17.94 8.98 -6.12
N ASP A 82 18.71 7.90 -5.94
CA ASP A 82 19.32 7.12 -7.01
C ASP A 82 18.51 5.83 -7.20
N ALA A 83 18.45 5.29 -8.42
CA ALA A 83 17.81 4.00 -8.66
C ALA A 83 18.37 2.87 -7.78
N ASP A 84 17.50 2.29 -6.96
CA ASP A 84 17.81 1.33 -5.92
C ASP A 84 17.24 -0.06 -6.21
N GLN A 85 18.02 -1.10 -5.90
CA GLN A 85 17.58 -2.49 -5.97
C GLN A 85 17.49 -3.11 -4.59
N ILE A 86 16.27 -3.39 -4.14
CA ILE A 86 15.96 -3.92 -2.82
C ILE A 86 15.31 -5.30 -2.97
N HIS A 87 15.92 -6.31 -2.35
CA HIS A 87 15.32 -7.64 -2.21
C HIS A 87 15.21 -8.02 -0.73
N VAL A 88 14.01 -8.38 -0.28
CA VAL A 88 13.73 -8.74 1.11
C VAL A 88 13.22 -10.17 1.19
N ARG A 89 13.80 -10.96 2.10
CA ARG A 89 13.35 -12.33 2.37
C ARG A 89 13.44 -12.70 3.84
N SER A 90 12.71 -13.74 4.22
CA SER A 90 12.82 -14.30 5.56
C SER A 90 14.20 -14.93 5.79
N TRP A 91 14.72 -14.81 7.01
CA TRP A 91 16.02 -15.34 7.41
C TRP A 91 15.92 -16.10 8.74
N PRO A 92 16.70 -17.17 8.95
CA PRO A 92 16.64 -17.96 10.18
C PRO A 92 16.77 -17.14 11.47
N GLY A 93 15.97 -17.51 12.47
CA GLY A 93 15.96 -16.89 13.80
C GLY A 93 15.13 -15.60 13.88
N ASP A 94 13.98 -15.56 13.21
CA ASP A 94 13.07 -14.40 13.15
C ASP A 94 13.78 -13.12 12.67
N LYS A 95 14.55 -13.27 11.60
CA LYS A 95 15.30 -12.18 10.98
C LYS A 95 14.77 -11.94 9.57
N LEU A 96 15.04 -10.75 9.06
CA LEU A 96 14.88 -10.42 7.65
C LEU A 96 16.25 -10.17 7.03
N GLN A 97 16.47 -10.70 5.83
CA GLN A 97 17.61 -10.33 5.01
C GLN A 97 17.15 -9.30 3.97
N PHE A 98 17.88 -8.20 3.92
CA PHE A 98 17.77 -7.17 2.88
C PHE A 98 19.01 -7.26 2.00
N THR A 99 18.82 -7.30 0.69
CA THR A 99 19.90 -7.06 -0.28
C THR A 99 19.60 -5.75 -0.96
N ILE A 100 20.43 -4.73 -0.71
CA ILE A 100 20.26 -3.37 -1.24
C ILE A 100 21.50 -3.04 -2.07
N ASN A 101 21.32 -2.80 -3.37
CA ASN A 101 22.41 -2.52 -4.32
C ASN A 101 23.57 -3.52 -4.22
N GLY A 102 23.21 -4.81 -4.09
CA GLY A 102 24.15 -5.93 -3.95
C GLY A 102 24.77 -6.12 -2.55
N ARG A 103 24.44 -5.28 -1.57
CA ARG A 103 24.92 -5.38 -0.18
C ARG A 103 23.88 -6.06 0.70
N SER A 104 24.30 -7.08 1.45
CA SER A 104 23.41 -7.81 2.35
C SER A 104 23.40 -7.22 3.76
N TYR A 105 22.21 -7.11 4.34
CA TYR A 105 21.94 -6.73 5.72
C TYR A 105 21.01 -7.76 6.34
N VAL A 106 21.26 -8.17 7.58
CA VAL A 106 20.39 -9.10 8.31
C VAL A 106 19.98 -8.45 9.61
N LEU A 107 18.67 -8.25 9.79
CA LEU A 107 18.11 -7.51 10.92
C LEU A 107 17.10 -8.36 11.69
N ASP A 108 17.03 -8.12 13.00
CA ASP A 108 16.05 -8.74 13.88
C ASP A 108 14.64 -8.22 13.57
N ALA A 109 13.74 -9.16 13.26
CA ALA A 109 12.32 -8.92 13.05
C ALA A 109 11.46 -9.33 14.27
N GLN A 110 12.12 -9.70 15.37
CA GLN A 110 11.44 -10.06 16.60
C GLN A 110 10.72 -8.87 17.23
N THR A 111 9.57 -9.18 17.83
CA THR A 111 8.75 -8.25 18.60
C THR A 111 8.64 -8.77 20.05
N PRO A 112 9.51 -8.32 20.97
CA PRO A 112 9.49 -8.77 22.37
C PRO A 112 8.22 -8.32 23.10
N GLU A 113 7.70 -7.13 22.77
CA GLU A 113 6.50 -6.54 23.38
C GLU A 113 5.66 -5.77 22.35
N GLY A 114 4.35 -5.71 22.58
CA GLY A 114 3.42 -4.95 21.74
C GLY A 114 2.88 -5.72 20.53
N PRO A 115 2.27 -5.02 19.55
CA PRO A 115 1.80 -5.63 18.31
C PRO A 115 2.95 -6.13 17.45
N ALA A 116 2.66 -7.06 16.53
CA ALA A 116 3.64 -7.56 15.57
C ALA A 116 4.31 -6.41 14.80
N GLN A 117 5.62 -6.53 14.58
CA GLN A 117 6.39 -5.56 13.82
C GLN A 117 5.88 -5.43 12.37
N GLY A 118 5.64 -4.19 11.93
CA GLY A 118 5.47 -3.86 10.50
C GLY A 118 6.81 -3.55 9.82
N LEU A 119 6.83 -3.63 8.50
CA LEU A 119 7.96 -3.28 7.65
C LEU A 119 7.56 -2.13 6.73
N MET A 120 8.33 -1.04 6.75
CA MET A 120 8.21 0.05 5.80
C MET A 120 9.49 0.15 4.96
N ILE A 121 9.33 0.34 3.66
CA ILE A 121 10.41 0.61 2.72
C ILE A 121 10.07 1.92 2.01
N LYS A 122 10.98 2.88 1.98
CA LYS A 122 10.86 4.11 1.20
C LYS A 122 12.06 4.23 0.28
N THR A 123 11.82 4.41 -1.01
CA THR A 123 12.91 4.52 -1.97
C THR A 123 13.16 5.94 -2.47
N ASN A 124 12.28 6.89 -2.12
CA ASN A 124 12.42 8.34 -2.36
C ASN A 124 12.44 8.73 -3.84
N GLY A 125 13.51 8.46 -4.58
CA GLY A 125 13.52 8.78 -6.00
C GLY A 125 14.53 7.95 -6.79
N GLY A 126 14.36 7.95 -8.12
CA GLY A 126 15.04 7.03 -9.02
C GLY A 126 14.10 5.93 -9.50
N ASP A 127 14.46 5.24 -10.59
CA ASP A 127 13.67 4.08 -11.05
C ASP A 127 14.02 2.85 -10.20
N ASP A 128 13.23 2.57 -9.17
CA ASP A 128 13.54 1.60 -8.14
C ASP A 128 13.00 0.21 -8.42
N ARG A 129 13.61 -0.79 -7.79
CA ARG A 129 13.15 -2.18 -7.83
C ARG A 129 13.10 -2.78 -6.44
N VAL A 130 11.90 -2.90 -5.89
CA VAL A 130 11.63 -3.54 -4.60
C VAL A 130 10.95 -4.89 -4.82
N ILE A 131 11.58 -5.96 -4.34
CA ILE A 131 11.01 -7.30 -4.32
C ILE A 131 10.98 -7.81 -2.88
N VAL A 132 9.80 -8.18 -2.40
CA VAL A 132 9.62 -8.86 -1.12
C VAL A 132 9.15 -10.28 -1.40
N ASP A 133 9.91 -11.28 -0.93
CA ASP A 133 9.57 -12.69 -1.13
C ASP A 133 8.25 -13.05 -0.44
N ASP A 134 7.49 -14.00 -1.01
CA ASP A 134 6.20 -14.42 -0.43
C ASP A 134 6.36 -14.93 1.00
N ASP A 135 7.52 -15.47 1.38
CA ASP A 135 7.77 -15.95 2.73
C ASP A 135 7.76 -14.84 3.81
N VAL A 136 7.91 -13.57 3.41
CA VAL A 136 7.82 -12.42 4.32
C VAL A 136 6.34 -12.13 4.61
N LYS A 137 5.89 -12.47 5.82
CA LYS A 137 4.49 -12.33 6.25
C LYS A 137 4.21 -11.08 7.11
N HIS A 138 5.19 -10.19 7.27
CA HIS A 138 5.04 -8.93 8.00
C HIS A 138 4.06 -8.00 7.29
N VAL A 139 3.33 -7.17 8.04
CA VAL A 139 2.58 -6.07 7.41
C VAL A 139 3.58 -5.16 6.72
N LEU A 140 3.39 -4.95 5.43
CA LEU A 140 4.32 -4.26 4.54
C LEU A 140 3.72 -2.94 4.07
N GLU A 141 4.53 -1.90 4.06
CA GLU A 141 4.27 -0.61 3.41
C GLU A 141 5.48 -0.30 2.52
N VAL A 142 5.26 -0.02 1.25
CA VAL A 142 6.31 0.44 0.33
C VAL A 142 5.86 1.74 -0.32
N GLU A 143 6.73 2.74 -0.30
CA GLU A 143 6.59 4.00 -1.01
C GLU A 143 7.75 4.09 -2.01
N GLY A 144 7.41 4.08 -3.31
CA GLY A 144 8.36 4.19 -4.42
C GLY A 144 8.98 5.57 -4.48
N GLY A 145 8.14 6.58 -4.72
CA GLY A 145 8.58 7.97 -4.76
C GLY A 145 8.68 8.47 -6.21
N ASP A 146 9.63 9.35 -6.50
CA ASP A 146 9.76 9.89 -7.85
C ASP A 146 10.55 8.91 -8.76
N GLY A 147 9.94 8.35 -9.79
CA GLY A 147 10.59 7.42 -10.71
C GLY A 147 9.61 6.42 -11.32
N ASN A 148 10.08 5.57 -12.22
CA ASN A 148 9.28 4.46 -12.74
C ASN A 148 9.67 3.19 -11.97
N ASP A 149 8.91 2.90 -10.94
CA ASP A 149 9.25 1.90 -9.94
C ASP A 149 8.66 0.53 -10.25
N PHE A 150 9.36 -0.51 -9.83
CA PHE A 150 8.84 -1.87 -9.79
C PHE A 150 8.76 -2.34 -8.34
N ILE A 151 7.55 -2.56 -7.84
CA ILE A 151 7.32 -2.95 -6.45
C ILE A 151 6.52 -4.26 -6.40
N GLN A 152 7.10 -5.30 -5.81
CA GLN A 152 6.44 -6.58 -5.57
C GLN A 152 6.36 -6.88 -4.07
N ALA A 153 5.13 -7.02 -3.58
CA ALA A 153 4.84 -7.36 -2.20
C ALA A 153 5.01 -8.86 -1.87
N GLY A 154 5.27 -9.14 -0.59
CA GLY A 154 5.36 -10.48 -0.04
C GLY A 154 4.01 -11.06 0.41
N GLY A 155 4.03 -12.06 1.28
CA GLY A 155 2.81 -12.73 1.73
C GLY A 155 2.07 -12.09 2.90
N GLY A 156 2.53 -10.93 3.38
CA GLY A 156 1.88 -10.13 4.40
C GLY A 156 0.81 -9.21 3.84
N MET A 157 -0.01 -8.63 4.72
CA MET A 157 -0.91 -7.53 4.32
C MET A 157 -0.05 -6.36 3.84
N SER A 158 -0.36 -5.81 2.67
CA SER A 158 0.54 -4.88 1.99
C SER A 158 -0.14 -3.58 1.58
N VAL A 159 0.59 -2.48 1.67
CA VAL A 159 0.26 -1.16 1.12
C VAL A 159 1.39 -0.78 0.18
N LEU A 160 1.09 -0.56 -1.09
CA LEU A 160 2.05 -0.12 -2.11
C LEU A 160 1.62 1.25 -2.62
N LEU A 161 2.53 2.22 -2.61
CA LEU A 161 2.31 3.57 -3.13
C LEU A 161 3.38 3.82 -4.19
N GLY A 162 2.95 3.99 -5.45
CA GLY A 162 3.84 4.30 -6.58
C GLY A 162 4.46 5.68 -6.43
N ARG A 163 3.59 6.68 -6.35
CA ARG A 163 3.88 8.13 -6.25
C ARG A 163 4.00 8.77 -7.63
N GLY A 164 5.20 9.12 -8.07
CA GLY A 164 5.36 9.95 -9.26
C GLY A 164 6.11 9.19 -10.33
N GLY A 165 5.48 8.90 -11.46
CA GLY A 165 6.08 8.19 -12.58
C GLY A 165 5.24 6.97 -12.96
N ASN A 166 5.70 6.20 -13.94
CA ASN A 166 4.93 5.07 -14.46
C ASN A 166 5.36 3.78 -13.75
N ASP A 167 4.59 3.37 -12.77
CA ASP A 167 4.94 2.33 -11.82
C ASP A 167 4.36 0.96 -12.16
N ALA A 168 5.00 -0.08 -11.63
CA ALA A 168 4.53 -1.46 -11.70
C ALA A 168 4.38 -2.03 -10.28
N LEU A 169 3.15 -2.01 -9.77
CA LEU A 169 2.80 -2.39 -8.41
C LEU A 169 2.15 -3.79 -8.38
N ILE A 170 2.77 -4.74 -7.70
CA ILE A 170 2.30 -6.13 -7.62
C ILE A 170 2.02 -6.52 -6.18
N LEU A 171 0.74 -6.66 -5.84
CA LEU A 171 0.29 -7.14 -4.53
C LEU A 171 0.51 -8.65 -4.36
N GLY A 172 0.79 -9.04 -3.12
CA GLY A 172 1.13 -10.41 -2.77
C GLY A 172 -0.07 -11.28 -2.35
N SER A 173 0.20 -12.36 -1.61
CA SER A 173 -0.81 -13.41 -1.40
C SER A 173 -1.93 -13.06 -0.41
N ASN A 174 -1.76 -12.02 0.41
CA ASN A 174 -2.72 -11.56 1.41
C ASN A 174 -3.52 -10.33 0.93
N SER A 175 -4.35 -9.76 1.80
CA SER A 175 -5.06 -8.52 1.48
C SER A 175 -4.08 -7.38 1.16
N GLY A 176 -4.40 -6.57 0.16
CA GLY A 176 -3.51 -5.53 -0.32
C GLY A 176 -4.24 -4.25 -0.70
N TYR A 177 -3.53 -3.13 -0.53
CA TYR A 177 -3.87 -1.81 -1.06
C TYR A 177 -2.75 -1.37 -2.00
N ALA A 178 -3.08 -0.87 -3.17
CA ALA A 178 -2.12 -0.26 -4.08
C ALA A 178 -2.68 1.03 -4.67
N GLU A 179 -1.82 2.02 -4.82
CA GLU A 179 -2.15 3.34 -5.38
C GLU A 179 -1.01 3.76 -6.32
N GLY A 180 -1.35 4.01 -7.58
CA GLY A 180 -0.43 4.46 -8.62
C GLY A 180 0.05 5.89 -8.38
N ASP A 181 -0.90 6.80 -8.12
CA ASP A 181 -0.73 8.25 -7.95
C ASP A 181 -0.63 8.99 -9.30
N ASP A 182 0.52 9.54 -9.70
CA ASP A 182 0.66 10.28 -10.95
C ASP A 182 1.51 9.46 -11.96
N GLY A 183 0.95 9.10 -13.11
CA GLY A 183 1.67 8.38 -14.18
C GLY A 183 0.82 7.28 -14.83
N ASP A 184 1.35 6.65 -15.88
CA ASP A 184 0.65 5.51 -16.50
C ASP A 184 1.05 4.21 -15.79
N ASP A 185 0.25 3.76 -14.85
CA ASP A 185 0.61 2.69 -13.92
C ASP A 185 0.10 1.30 -14.33
N LEU A 186 0.85 0.28 -13.90
CA LEU A 186 0.44 -1.12 -13.95
C LEU A 186 0.27 -1.64 -12.53
N ILE A 187 -0.98 -1.88 -12.13
CA ILE A 187 -1.30 -2.42 -10.81
C ILE A 187 -1.88 -3.83 -10.95
N ILE A 188 -1.21 -4.80 -10.32
CA ILE A 188 -1.62 -6.20 -10.31
C ILE A 188 -1.94 -6.63 -8.88
N GLY A 189 -3.21 -6.93 -8.65
CA GLY A 189 -3.71 -7.56 -7.44
C GLY A 189 -3.20 -8.98 -7.25
N GLY A 190 -3.16 -9.42 -5.99
CA GLY A 190 -2.74 -10.75 -5.62
C GLY A 190 -3.89 -11.73 -5.37
N SER A 191 -3.62 -12.79 -4.61
CA SER A 191 -4.63 -13.82 -4.30
C SER A 191 -5.61 -13.44 -3.20
N GLY A 192 -5.28 -12.42 -2.40
CA GLY A 192 -6.11 -11.87 -1.34
C GLY A 192 -7.14 -10.84 -1.84
N ASN A 193 -7.82 -10.19 -0.88
CA ASN A 193 -8.71 -9.08 -1.19
C ASN A 193 -7.88 -7.85 -1.59
N THR A 194 -8.29 -7.11 -2.61
CA THR A 194 -7.49 -6.00 -3.13
C THR A 194 -8.29 -4.72 -3.25
N MET A 195 -7.63 -3.60 -3.01
CA MET A 195 -8.13 -2.25 -3.25
C MET A 195 -7.04 -1.53 -4.05
N MET A 196 -7.38 -1.11 -5.27
CA MET A 196 -6.42 -0.56 -6.21
C MET A 196 -6.97 0.74 -6.82
N TYR A 197 -6.12 1.75 -6.87
CA TYR A 197 -6.39 3.06 -7.45
C TYR A 197 -5.30 3.39 -8.47
N GLY A 198 -5.68 3.67 -9.72
CA GLY A 198 -4.76 4.20 -10.72
C GLY A 198 -4.40 5.65 -10.41
N ASN A 199 -5.44 6.47 -10.21
CA ASN A 199 -5.40 7.92 -9.99
C ASN A 199 -5.22 8.71 -11.29
N ARG A 200 -4.06 9.31 -11.58
CA ARG A 200 -3.90 10.13 -12.80
C ARG A 200 -3.04 9.39 -13.82
N GLY A 201 -3.57 9.17 -15.01
CA GLY A 201 -2.81 8.63 -16.15
C GLY A 201 -3.60 7.53 -16.85
N ASP A 202 -3.06 6.98 -17.93
CA ASP A 202 -3.71 5.88 -18.64
C ASP A 202 -3.35 4.54 -17.96
N ASP A 203 -4.10 4.15 -16.92
CA ASP A 203 -3.72 3.07 -16.02
C ASP A 203 -4.19 1.68 -16.45
N ARG A 204 -3.50 0.64 -15.96
CA ARG A 204 -3.90 -0.77 -16.13
C ARG A 204 -4.00 -1.49 -14.80
N LEU A 205 -5.23 -1.79 -14.39
CA LEU A 205 -5.51 -2.47 -13.13
C LEU A 205 -6.01 -3.90 -13.36
N TYR A 206 -5.35 -4.87 -12.74
CA TYR A 206 -5.72 -6.29 -12.80
C TYR A 206 -6.02 -6.82 -11.41
N ALA A 207 -7.26 -7.26 -11.13
CA ALA A 207 -7.62 -7.80 -9.82
C ALA A 207 -6.88 -9.10 -9.43
N GLY A 208 -6.26 -9.77 -10.40
CA GLY A 208 -5.54 -11.04 -10.22
C GLY A 208 -6.45 -12.24 -9.94
N PHE A 209 -5.86 -13.43 -9.92
CA PHE A 209 -6.57 -14.69 -9.64
C PHE A 209 -6.48 -15.07 -8.15
N GLY A 210 -7.44 -15.84 -7.66
CA GLY A 210 -7.43 -16.29 -6.28
C GLY A 210 -8.72 -17.01 -5.87
N SER A 211 -9.06 -16.91 -4.60
CA SER A 211 -10.29 -17.51 -4.07
C SER A 211 -11.54 -16.90 -4.71
N ALA A 212 -12.54 -17.71 -5.03
CA ALA A 212 -13.87 -17.24 -5.46
C ALA A 212 -14.62 -16.44 -4.38
N ARG A 213 -14.08 -16.36 -3.15
CA ARG A 213 -14.62 -15.54 -2.05
C ARG A 213 -13.91 -14.19 -1.90
N LYS A 214 -12.82 -13.95 -2.63
CA LYS A 214 -12.10 -12.69 -2.52
C LYS A 214 -12.96 -11.54 -3.07
N SER A 215 -12.70 -10.34 -2.56
CA SER A 215 -13.34 -9.12 -3.02
C SER A 215 -12.28 -8.14 -3.50
N ASN A 216 -12.52 -7.54 -4.66
CA ASN A 216 -11.60 -6.59 -5.27
C ASN A 216 -12.34 -5.29 -5.59
N PHE A 217 -11.69 -4.17 -5.31
CA PHE A 217 -12.09 -2.84 -5.72
C PHE A 217 -10.99 -2.25 -6.60
N LEU A 218 -11.35 -1.83 -7.81
CA LEU A 218 -10.47 -1.17 -8.77
C LEU A 218 -11.12 0.16 -9.15
N ASP A 219 -10.35 1.23 -9.07
CA ASP A 219 -10.71 2.58 -9.53
C ASP A 219 -9.63 3.02 -10.52
N GLY A 220 -10.02 3.34 -11.75
CA GLY A 220 -9.10 3.86 -12.78
C GLY A 220 -8.63 5.24 -12.36
N GLY A 221 -9.54 6.21 -12.43
CA GLY A 221 -9.30 7.56 -11.91
C GLY A 221 -9.59 8.61 -12.96
N ASP A 222 -8.60 9.41 -13.30
CA ASP A 222 -8.63 10.37 -14.41
C ASP A 222 -7.87 9.77 -15.61
N ASP A 223 -8.34 10.05 -16.83
CA ASP A 223 -7.78 9.62 -18.13
C ASP A 223 -8.25 8.22 -18.58
N ASP A 224 -7.72 7.67 -19.69
CA ASP A 224 -8.35 6.52 -20.37
C ASP A 224 -7.84 5.18 -19.82
N ASP A 225 -8.59 4.54 -18.92
CA ASP A 225 -8.11 3.39 -18.14
C ASP A 225 -8.48 2.00 -18.68
N GLU A 226 -7.69 0.97 -18.32
CA GLU A 226 -8.01 -0.44 -18.54
C GLU A 226 -8.16 -1.24 -17.23
N LEU A 227 -9.39 -1.64 -16.91
CA LEU A 227 -9.71 -2.36 -15.68
C LEU A 227 -10.14 -3.81 -15.96
N TYR A 228 -9.43 -4.76 -15.35
CA TYR A 228 -9.67 -6.19 -15.51
C TYR A 228 -10.08 -6.83 -14.18
N ALA A 229 -11.35 -7.22 -14.08
CA ALA A 229 -11.83 -8.06 -12.99
C ALA A 229 -11.14 -9.43 -12.97
N GLY A 230 -11.11 -10.04 -11.80
CA GLY A 230 -10.48 -11.33 -11.57
C GLY A 230 -11.41 -12.29 -10.86
N SER A 231 -10.82 -13.20 -10.08
CA SER A 231 -11.59 -14.14 -9.27
C SER A 231 -12.41 -13.43 -8.18
N GLY A 232 -13.59 -13.94 -7.88
CA GLY A 232 -14.40 -13.50 -6.74
C GLY A 232 -15.44 -12.42 -7.04
N ASN A 233 -15.67 -11.51 -6.10
CA ASN A 233 -16.58 -10.39 -6.25
C ASN A 233 -15.77 -9.14 -6.59
N ASN A 234 -16.11 -8.48 -7.69
CA ASN A 234 -15.35 -7.34 -8.19
C ASN A 234 -16.25 -6.09 -8.23
N LEU A 235 -15.67 -4.95 -7.89
CA LEU A 235 -16.21 -3.63 -8.20
C LEU A 235 -15.16 -2.90 -9.04
N LEU A 236 -15.52 -2.54 -10.27
CA LEU A 236 -14.70 -1.73 -11.16
C LEU A 236 -15.35 -0.35 -11.30
N ASN A 237 -14.59 0.71 -11.06
CA ASN A 237 -14.96 2.08 -11.35
C ASN A 237 -14.02 2.62 -12.42
N GLY A 238 -14.54 3.01 -13.58
CA GLY A 238 -13.74 3.60 -14.66
C GLY A 238 -13.16 4.94 -14.21
N GLY A 239 -14.05 5.88 -13.93
CA GLY A 239 -13.67 7.20 -13.44
C GLY A 239 -14.03 8.28 -14.46
N ASN A 240 -13.09 9.16 -14.78
CA ASN A 240 -13.22 10.14 -15.84
C ASN A 240 -12.37 9.69 -17.02
N GLY A 241 -12.94 9.43 -18.19
CA GLY A 241 -12.14 8.94 -19.30
C GLY A 241 -12.96 8.12 -20.27
N ASN A 242 -12.33 7.52 -21.27
CA ASN A 242 -12.97 6.55 -22.14
C ASN A 242 -12.47 5.15 -21.75
N ASP A 243 -13.06 4.61 -20.69
CA ASP A 243 -12.47 3.48 -20.00
C ASP A 243 -12.83 2.15 -20.64
N GLN A 244 -11.95 1.16 -20.50
CA GLN A 244 -12.21 -0.22 -20.86
C GLN A 244 -12.33 -1.10 -19.62
N LEU A 245 -13.57 -1.50 -19.29
CA LEU A 245 -13.85 -2.36 -18.14
C LEU A 245 -14.15 -3.78 -18.62
N THR A 246 -13.42 -4.76 -18.09
CA THR A 246 -13.55 -6.17 -18.47
C THR A 246 -13.94 -7.04 -17.28
N GLY A 247 -15.08 -7.72 -17.38
CA GLY A 247 -15.56 -8.68 -16.39
C GLY A 247 -14.84 -10.02 -16.40
N HIS A 248 -14.88 -10.71 -15.26
CA HIS A 248 -14.52 -12.12 -15.17
C HIS A 248 -15.50 -12.89 -14.29
N ASP A 249 -15.36 -12.86 -12.96
CA ASP A 249 -16.38 -13.40 -12.05
C ASP A 249 -17.48 -12.36 -11.80
N ARG A 250 -18.24 -12.47 -10.71
CA ARG A 250 -19.32 -11.54 -10.41
C ARG A 250 -18.76 -10.13 -10.29
N THR A 251 -19.24 -9.23 -11.14
CA THR A 251 -18.68 -7.89 -11.25
C THR A 251 -19.78 -6.84 -11.21
N SER A 252 -19.58 -5.81 -10.40
CA SER A 252 -20.32 -4.55 -10.47
C SER A 252 -19.47 -3.54 -11.21
N PHE A 253 -20.01 -2.95 -12.27
CA PHE A 253 -19.34 -1.96 -13.09
C PHE A 253 -19.95 -0.59 -12.84
N TYR A 254 -19.11 0.39 -12.51
CA TYR A 254 -19.41 1.81 -12.56
C TYR A 254 -18.55 2.36 -13.69
N THR A 255 -19.18 2.75 -14.80
CA THR A 255 -18.39 3.13 -15.97
C THR A 255 -17.78 4.51 -15.83
N GLY A 256 -18.45 5.42 -15.12
CA GLY A 256 -17.96 6.79 -14.92
C GLY A 256 -18.41 7.76 -16.00
N GLU A 257 -17.65 8.83 -16.18
CA GLU A 257 -17.84 9.86 -17.20
C GLU A 257 -17.01 9.56 -18.43
N GLY A 258 -17.56 9.79 -19.62
CA GLY A 258 -16.88 9.62 -20.91
C GLY A 258 -17.51 8.50 -21.73
N LYS A 259 -16.76 7.92 -22.69
CA LYS A 259 -17.29 6.91 -23.62
C LYS A 259 -16.68 5.55 -23.37
N ASP A 260 -17.29 4.84 -22.44
CA ASP A 260 -16.75 3.62 -21.89
C ASP A 260 -17.10 2.40 -22.73
N ARG A 261 -16.23 1.40 -22.64
CA ARG A 261 -16.37 0.09 -23.25
C ARG A 261 -16.42 -0.99 -22.19
N LEU A 262 -17.56 -1.67 -22.12
CA LEU A 262 -17.73 -2.83 -21.24
C LEU A 262 -17.59 -4.16 -22.00
N LEU A 263 -16.72 -5.03 -21.50
CA LEU A 263 -16.44 -6.36 -22.05
C LEU A 263 -16.71 -7.46 -21.03
N ASN A 264 -17.07 -8.65 -21.52
CA ASN A 264 -17.20 -9.89 -20.72
C ASN A 264 -18.15 -9.82 -19.51
N ASN A 265 -19.19 -8.97 -19.57
CA ASN A 265 -20.27 -8.99 -18.59
C ASN A 265 -21.10 -10.28 -18.67
N LYS A 266 -21.62 -10.71 -17.52
CA LYS A 266 -22.39 -11.94 -17.32
C LYS A 266 -23.75 -11.61 -16.70
N SER A 267 -24.65 -12.60 -16.72
CA SER A 267 -26.03 -12.46 -16.22
C SER A 267 -26.17 -12.14 -14.73
N LYS A 268 -25.10 -12.18 -13.94
CA LYS A 268 -25.11 -11.85 -12.51
C LYS A 268 -24.43 -10.51 -12.19
N ASP A 269 -23.99 -9.82 -13.22
CA ASP A 269 -23.29 -8.56 -13.10
C ASP A 269 -24.29 -7.40 -13.01
N SER A 270 -23.90 -6.37 -12.29
CA SER A 270 -24.63 -5.11 -12.20
C SER A 270 -23.85 -4.04 -12.96
N ILE A 271 -24.54 -3.27 -13.80
CA ILE A 271 -23.92 -2.24 -14.64
C ILE A 271 -24.59 -0.91 -14.33
N TYR A 272 -23.79 0.01 -13.79
CA TYR A 272 -24.11 1.40 -13.50
C TYR A 272 -23.40 2.26 -14.54
N THR A 273 -24.18 2.85 -15.45
CA THR A 273 -23.63 3.47 -16.66
C THR A 273 -24.43 4.71 -17.06
N ARG A 274 -23.79 5.58 -17.83
CA ARG A 274 -24.43 6.64 -18.59
C ARG A 274 -24.97 6.10 -19.93
N VAL A 275 -25.90 6.85 -20.54
CA VAL A 275 -26.75 6.42 -21.67
C VAL A 275 -25.97 6.21 -22.98
N ASP A 276 -24.77 6.78 -23.10
CA ASP A 276 -23.98 6.84 -24.32
C ASP A 276 -22.81 5.82 -24.41
N ASN A 277 -22.70 4.93 -23.43
CA ASN A 277 -21.65 3.91 -23.37
C ASN A 277 -21.92 2.66 -24.23
N ARG A 278 -20.85 2.01 -24.71
CA ARG A 278 -20.93 0.83 -25.59
C ARG A 278 -20.65 -0.46 -24.81
N TRP A 279 -21.56 -1.44 -24.90
CA TRP A 279 -21.45 -2.69 -24.14
C TRP A 279 -22.00 -3.90 -24.92
N ALA A 280 -21.49 -5.09 -24.61
CA ALA A 280 -22.01 -6.34 -25.16
C ALA A 280 -23.24 -6.81 -24.36
N LEU A 281 -24.37 -7.04 -25.04
CA LEU A 281 -25.60 -7.52 -24.41
C LEU A 281 -25.47 -8.97 -23.93
N ALA A 282 -25.22 -9.18 -22.64
CA ALA A 282 -25.43 -10.46 -21.98
C ALA A 282 -26.86 -10.55 -21.42
N GLN A 283 -27.58 -11.62 -21.74
CA GLN A 283 -28.92 -11.84 -21.19
C GLN A 283 -28.86 -12.02 -19.67
N GLY A 284 -29.49 -11.11 -18.93
CA GLY A 284 -29.70 -11.22 -17.47
C GLY A 284 -28.93 -10.25 -16.60
N SER A 285 -27.97 -9.48 -17.12
CA SER A 285 -27.29 -8.43 -16.34
C SER A 285 -28.30 -7.39 -15.82
N GLY A 286 -28.10 -6.89 -14.60
CA GLY A 286 -28.90 -5.82 -14.03
C GLY A 286 -28.40 -4.46 -14.50
N PHE A 287 -29.25 -3.67 -15.16
CA PHE A 287 -28.88 -2.36 -15.69
C PHE A 287 -29.49 -1.25 -14.86
N ILE A 288 -28.65 -0.30 -14.45
CA ILE A 288 -29.04 0.91 -13.75
C ILE A 288 -28.46 2.09 -14.51
N GLU A 289 -29.34 2.89 -15.11
CA GLU A 289 -28.97 4.13 -15.75
C GLU A 289 -28.71 5.19 -14.68
N GLU A 290 -27.49 5.68 -14.62
CA GLU A 290 -27.10 6.81 -13.78
C GLU A 290 -27.61 8.08 -14.48
N THR A 291 -28.85 8.51 -14.18
CA THR A 291 -29.28 9.85 -14.62
C THR A 291 -28.51 10.88 -13.82
N PRO A 292 -27.69 11.75 -14.44
CA PRO A 292 -26.96 12.78 -13.70
C PRO A 292 -27.97 13.59 -12.89
N GLY A 293 -27.79 13.59 -11.57
CA GLY A 293 -28.58 14.43 -10.69
C GLY A 293 -28.45 15.86 -11.20
N LYS A 294 -29.57 16.53 -11.48
CA LYS A 294 -29.57 17.97 -11.75
C LYS A 294 -28.82 18.64 -10.61
N SER A 295 -27.60 19.11 -10.89
CA SER A 295 -26.92 20.06 -10.02
C SER A 295 -27.89 21.23 -9.86
N SER A 296 -28.43 21.40 -8.66
CA SER A 296 -29.18 22.61 -8.31
C SER A 296 -28.23 23.79 -8.45
N GLU A 297 -28.60 24.72 -9.34
CA GLU A 297 -28.02 26.05 -9.53
C GLU A 297 -27.82 26.82 -8.22
#